data_AF-A0A7M7LIK9-F1
#
_entry.id   AF-A0A7M7LIK9-F1
#
_cell.length_a   1.000
_cell.length_b   1.000
_cell.length_c   1.000
_cell.angle_alpha   90.00
_cell.angle_beta   90.00
_cell.angle_gamma   90.00
#
_symmetry.space_group_name_H-M   'P 1'
#
loop_
_entity.id
_entity.type
_entity.pdbx_description
1 polymer ?
#
loop_
_entity_poly.entity_id
_entity_poly.type
_entity_poly.pdbx_seq_one_letter_code
_entity_poly.pdbx_strand_id
1 'polypeptide(L)'
;MAASSVKCLVQGLIKGHRIMLFSKSYCPFCLMAKSVLQDVGANPVKVLEIEERSDEQEIQDVLLDLTGVRTVPSVFIDQDYLGGGSDLQRMMEEGHLQKLLREKGLLNAGNESSADR
;
A
#
# COMPACT_ATOMS: atom_id res chain seq x y z
N MET A 1 -15.83 -13.21 -18.87
CA MET A 1 -14.88 -12.14 -19.22
C MET A 1 -14.90 -11.02 -18.16
N ALA A 2 -14.70 -11.33 -16.88
CA ALA A 2 -14.71 -10.32 -15.79
C ALA A 2 -13.30 -9.87 -15.39
N ALA A 3 -12.33 -10.81 -15.41
CA ALA A 3 -10.95 -10.58 -14.99
C ALA A 3 -10.25 -9.39 -15.69
N SER A 4 -10.58 -9.10 -16.95
CA SER A 4 -9.98 -7.98 -17.70
C SER A 4 -10.35 -6.61 -17.11
N SER A 5 -11.57 -6.46 -16.59
CA SER A 5 -12.07 -5.19 -16.06
C SER A 5 -11.49 -4.89 -14.68
N VAL A 6 -11.45 -5.91 -13.82
CA VAL A 6 -10.89 -5.78 -12.46
C VAL A 6 -9.39 -5.55 -12.51
N LYS A 7 -8.67 -6.27 -13.39
CA LYS A 7 -7.24 -6.04 -13.61
C LYS A 7 -6.95 -4.60 -14.02
N CYS A 8 -7.72 -4.04 -14.95
CA CYS A 8 -7.57 -2.65 -15.37
C CYS A 8 -7.85 -1.68 -14.22
N LEU A 9 -8.84 -1.97 -13.36
CA LEU A 9 -9.13 -1.17 -12.17
C LEU A 9 -7.95 -1.18 -11.19
N VAL A 10 -7.46 -2.36 -10.80
CA VAL A 10 -6.34 -2.52 -9.86
C VAL A 10 -5.08 -1.82 -10.39
N GLN A 11 -4.72 -2.09 -11.64
CA GLN A 11 -3.57 -1.45 -12.28
C GLN A 11 -3.78 0.07 -12.44
N GLY A 12 -4.99 0.52 -12.74
CA GLY A 12 -5.33 1.93 -12.83
C GLY A 12 -5.20 2.64 -11.49
N LEU A 13 -5.59 1.99 -10.39
CA LEU A 13 -5.41 2.52 -9.04
C LEU A 13 -3.93 2.61 -8.66
N ILE A 14 -3.16 1.55 -8.91
CA ILE A 14 -1.71 1.49 -8.65
C ILE A 14 -0.95 2.55 -9.47
N LYS A 15 -1.33 2.77 -10.73
CA LYS A 15 -0.72 3.80 -11.59
C LYS A 15 -1.19 5.21 -11.27
N GLY A 16 -2.45 5.36 -10.84
CA GLY A 16 -3.07 6.65 -10.56
C GLY A 16 -2.70 7.23 -9.20
N HIS A 17 -2.23 6.41 -8.26
CA HIS A 17 -1.87 6.86 -6.92
C HIS A 17 -0.45 6.43 -6.56
N ARG A 18 0.31 7.36 -6.00
CA ARG A 18 1.69 7.12 -5.59
C ARG A 18 1.80 6.12 -4.45
N ILE A 19 0.82 6.07 -3.56
CA ILE A 19 0.74 5.07 -2.50
C ILE A 19 -0.64 4.42 -2.55
N MET A 20 -0.68 3.13 -2.85
CA MET A 20 -1.90 2.32 -2.83
C MET A 20 -1.81 1.26 -1.74
N LEU A 21 -2.84 1.18 -0.91
CA LEU A 21 -3.02 0.12 0.08
C LEU A 21 -4.33 -0.62 -0.20
N PHE A 22 -4.24 -1.92 -0.46
CA PHE A 22 -5.38 -2.83 -0.48
C PHE A 22 -5.59 -3.41 0.92
N SER A 23 -6.79 -3.23 1.47
CA SER A 23 -7.10 -3.47 2.89
C SER A 23 -8.45 -4.18 3.05
N LYS A 24 -8.65 -4.75 4.24
CA LYS A 24 -9.96 -5.14 4.78
C LYS A 24 -10.12 -4.56 6.18
N SER A 25 -11.26 -3.97 6.50
CA SER A 25 -11.48 -3.23 7.75
C SER A 25 -11.40 -4.12 8.99
N TYR A 26 -11.82 -5.38 8.89
CA TYR A 26 -11.74 -6.35 9.97
C TYR A 26 -10.34 -6.94 10.22
N CYS A 27 -9.37 -6.67 9.35
CA CYS A 27 -8.06 -7.30 9.41
C CYS A 27 -7.08 -6.50 10.30
N PRO A 28 -6.53 -7.09 11.38
CA PRO A 28 -5.62 -6.38 12.29
C PRO A 28 -4.32 -5.92 11.60
N PHE A 29 -3.80 -6.71 10.66
CA PHE A 29 -2.61 -6.34 9.88
C PHE A 29 -2.87 -5.14 8.95
N CYS A 30 -4.10 -4.99 8.44
CA CYS A 30 -4.47 -3.84 7.61
C CYS A 30 -4.51 -2.54 8.43
N LEU A 31 -5.06 -2.61 9.66
CA LEU A 31 -5.05 -1.48 10.60
C LEU A 31 -3.62 -1.05 10.95
N MET A 32 -2.75 -2.04 11.19
CA MET A 32 -1.33 -1.80 11.44
C MET A 32 -0.65 -1.11 10.24
N ALA A 33 -0.84 -1.61 9.02
CA ALA A 33 -0.27 -1.00 7.81
C ALA A 33 -0.73 0.46 7.61
N LYS A 34 -2.01 0.75 7.88
CA LYS A 34 -2.54 2.12 7.84
C LYS A 34 -1.86 3.02 8.87
N SER A 35 -1.73 2.55 10.12
CA SER A 35 -1.04 3.30 11.17
C SER A 35 0.40 3.57 10.77
N VAL A 36 1.13 2.54 10.33
CA VAL A 36 2.53 2.67 9.88
C VAL A 36 2.67 3.76 8.82
N LEU A 37 1.82 3.76 7.78
CA LEU A 37 1.82 4.78 6.73
C LEU A 37 1.47 6.18 7.27
N GLN A 38 0.59 6.27 8.25
CA GLN A 38 0.23 7.54 8.89
C GLN A 38 1.33 8.08 9.80
N ASP A 39 1.94 7.23 10.63
CA ASP A 39 3.01 7.53 11.57
C ASP A 39 4.27 8.02 10.85
N VAL A 40 4.64 7.39 9.73
CA VAL A 40 5.73 7.88 8.87
C VAL A 40 5.38 9.20 8.17
N GLY A 41 4.08 9.56 8.12
CA GLY A 41 3.59 10.76 7.46
C GLY A 41 3.47 10.60 5.95
N ALA A 42 3.22 9.38 5.46
CA ALA A 42 3.06 9.13 4.04
C ALA A 42 1.81 9.83 3.49
N ASN A 43 1.94 10.57 2.39
CA ASN A 43 0.82 11.27 1.76
C ASN A 43 1.12 11.61 0.28
N PRO A 44 0.16 11.46 -0.66
CA PRO A 44 -1.20 10.94 -0.47
C PRO A 44 -1.27 9.40 -0.44
N VAL A 45 -1.92 8.84 0.59
CA VAL A 45 -2.20 7.41 0.72
C VAL A 45 -3.62 7.12 0.26
N LYS A 46 -3.75 6.23 -0.73
CA LYS A 46 -5.05 5.75 -1.20
C LYS A 46 -5.29 4.34 -0.69
N VAL A 47 -6.37 4.18 0.09
CA VAL A 47 -6.81 2.88 0.59
C VAL A 47 -7.99 2.38 -0.24
N LEU A 48 -7.94 1.12 -0.66
CA LEU A 48 -9.08 0.40 -1.22
C LEU A 48 -9.47 -0.73 -0.26
N GLU A 49 -10.65 -0.60 0.36
CA GLU A 49 -11.27 -1.72 1.08
C GLU A 49 -11.93 -2.65 0.06
N ILE A 50 -11.53 -3.93 0.10
CA ILE A 50 -12.04 -4.94 -0.85
C ILE A 50 -13.15 -5.82 -0.27
N GLU A 51 -13.43 -5.73 1.04
CA GLU A 51 -14.29 -6.67 1.76
C GLU A 51 -15.77 -6.66 1.33
N GLU A 52 -16.33 -5.50 0.98
CA GLU A 52 -17.74 -5.37 0.59
C GLU A 52 -17.92 -5.38 -0.93
N ARG A 53 -16.85 -5.67 -1.68
CA ARG A 53 -16.90 -5.63 -3.13
C ARG A 53 -17.24 -7.00 -3.71
N SER A 54 -18.13 -7.02 -4.71
CA SER A 54 -18.47 -8.25 -5.43
C SER A 54 -17.29 -8.84 -6.22
N ASP A 55 -16.29 -8.02 -6.54
CA ASP A 55 -15.06 -8.39 -7.27
C ASP A 55 -13.86 -8.63 -6.34
N GLU A 56 -14.07 -8.83 -5.03
CA GLU A 56 -13.00 -9.10 -4.04
C GLU A 56 -12.05 -10.21 -4.50
N GLN A 57 -12.59 -11.37 -4.90
CA GLN A 57 -11.79 -12.53 -5.31
C GLN A 57 -10.95 -12.21 -6.54
N GLU A 58 -11.51 -11.52 -7.52
CA GLU A 58 -10.80 -11.11 -8.73
C GLU A 58 -9.70 -10.10 -8.41
N ILE A 59 -9.92 -9.16 -7.49
CA ILE A 59 -8.88 -8.24 -7.02
C ILE A 59 -7.75 -9.03 -6.37
N GLN A 60 -8.07 -9.99 -5.51
CA GLN A 60 -7.07 -10.83 -4.85
C GLN A 60 -6.28 -11.68 -5.85
N ASP A 61 -6.93 -12.21 -6.89
CA ASP A 61 -6.26 -12.97 -7.94
C ASP A 61 -5.35 -12.07 -8.80
N VAL A 62 -5.76 -10.84 -9.08
CA VAL A 62 -4.89 -9.86 -9.75
C VAL A 62 -3.71 -9.47 -8.87
N LEU A 63 -3.92 -9.29 -7.56
CA LEU A 63 -2.83 -9.04 -6.61
C LEU A 63 -1.86 -10.22 -6.59
N LEU A 64 -2.35 -11.46 -6.57
CA LEU A 64 -1.52 -12.66 -6.68
C LEU A 64 -0.67 -12.67 -7.95
N ASP A 65 -1.25 -12.32 -9.10
CA ASP A 65 -0.54 -12.22 -10.37
C ASP A 65 0.55 -11.12 -10.36
N LEU A 66 0.31 -10.02 -9.64
CA LEU A 66 1.23 -8.87 -9.58
C LEU A 66 2.35 -9.03 -8.55
N THR A 67 2.05 -9.63 -7.40
CA THR A 67 2.93 -9.64 -6.21
C THR A 67 3.39 -11.03 -5.83
N GLY A 68 2.78 -12.07 -6.38
CA GLY A 68 2.93 -13.46 -5.92
C GLY A 68 2.15 -13.76 -4.64
N VAL A 69 1.38 -12.80 -4.11
CA VAL A 69 0.68 -12.91 -2.83
C VAL A 69 -0.79 -12.49 -2.95
N ARG A 70 -1.70 -13.40 -2.59
CA ARG A 70 -3.16 -13.19 -2.63
C ARG A 70 -3.73 -12.45 -1.41
N THR A 71 -2.91 -12.25 -0.38
CA THR A 71 -3.34 -11.77 0.93
C THR A 71 -3.29 -10.24 1.05
N VAL A 72 -4.13 -9.73 1.96
CA VAL A 72 -4.12 -8.34 2.40
C VAL A 72 -3.47 -8.25 3.80
N PRO A 73 -2.88 -7.11 4.18
CA PRO A 73 -2.72 -5.90 3.36
C PRO A 73 -1.71 -6.10 2.23
N SER A 74 -1.92 -5.40 1.11
CA SER A 74 -0.94 -5.30 0.01
C SER A 74 -0.65 -3.84 -0.26
N VAL A 75 0.61 -3.42 -0.12
CA VAL A 75 1.02 -2.03 -0.27
C VAL A 75 1.89 -1.84 -1.51
N PHE A 76 1.58 -0.79 -2.25
CA PHE A 76 2.32 -0.37 -3.43
C PHE A 76 2.75 1.09 -3.27
N ILE A 77 4.01 1.38 -3.62
CA ILE A 77 4.56 2.73 -3.67
C ILE A 77 5.17 2.93 -5.05
N ASP A 78 4.71 3.95 -5.78
CA ASP A 78 5.20 4.29 -7.12
C ASP A 78 5.11 3.14 -8.12
N GLN A 79 4.06 2.31 -7.99
CA GLN A 79 3.83 1.06 -8.73
C GLN A 79 4.68 -0.14 -8.30
N ASP A 80 5.65 0.05 -7.41
CA ASP A 80 6.43 -1.04 -6.83
C ASP A 80 5.68 -1.68 -5.66
N TYR A 81 5.67 -3.02 -5.63
CA TYR A 81 5.11 -3.76 -4.51
C TYR A 81 6.07 -3.74 -3.33
N LEU A 82 5.61 -3.18 -2.21
CA LEU A 82 6.42 -3.07 -1.00
C LEU A 82 6.33 -4.31 -0.11
N GLY A 83 5.16 -4.96 -0.09
CA GLY A 83 4.90 -6.11 0.77
C GLY A 83 3.57 -6.01 1.52
N GLY A 84 3.47 -6.83 2.56
CA GLY A 84 2.35 -6.85 3.49
C GLY A 84 2.56 -5.97 4.73
N GLY A 85 1.74 -6.20 5.76
CA GLY A 85 1.76 -5.40 6.99
C GLY A 85 3.04 -5.61 7.79
N SER A 86 3.54 -6.85 7.83
CA SER A 86 4.80 -7.19 8.50
C SER A 86 6.01 -6.60 7.79
N ASP A 87 6.03 -6.61 6.45
CA ASP A 87 7.11 -5.97 5.67
C ASP A 87 7.13 -4.47 5.91
N LEU A 88 5.96 -3.81 5.91
CA LEU A 88 5.86 -2.39 6.24
C LEU A 88 6.42 -2.05 7.61
N GLN A 89 6.01 -2.81 8.63
CA GLN A 89 6.45 -2.59 10.00
C GLN A 89 7.97 -2.73 10.09
N ARG A 90 8.52 -3.79 9.50
CA ARG A 90 9.98 -3.98 9.46
C ARG A 90 10.69 -2.83 8.76
N MET A 91 10.22 -2.40 7.60
CA MET A 91 10.84 -1.28 6.86
C MET A 91 10.72 0.05 7.61
N MET A 92 9.67 0.23 8.41
CA MET A 92 9.55 1.37 9.31
C MET A 92 10.59 1.29 10.43
N GLU A 93 10.72 0.14 11.10
CA GLU A 93 11.70 -0.07 12.19
C GLU A 93 13.14 0.09 11.70
N GLU A 94 13.44 -0.35 10.48
CA GLU A 94 14.73 -0.16 9.81
C GLU A 94 14.95 1.30 9.31
N GLY A 95 13.93 2.17 9.36
CA GLY A 95 13.96 3.53 8.81
C GLY A 95 13.96 3.60 7.28
N HIS A 96 13.91 2.46 6.60
CA HIS A 96 13.93 2.37 5.14
C HIS A 96 12.65 2.93 4.51
N LEU A 97 11.49 2.69 5.12
CA LEU A 97 10.20 3.20 4.62
C LEU A 97 10.18 4.73 4.59
N GLN A 98 10.63 5.37 5.67
CA GLN A 98 10.68 6.83 5.75
C GLN A 98 11.65 7.41 4.74
N LYS A 99 12.83 6.79 4.60
CA LYS A 99 13.82 7.19 3.60
C LYS A 99 13.25 7.10 2.18
N LEU A 100 12.63 5.97 1.83
CA LEU A 100 12.00 5.76 0.53
C LEU A 100 10.93 6.82 0.23
N LEU A 101 10.04 7.08 1.19
CA LEU A 101 9.01 8.11 1.04
C LEU A 101 9.61 9.52 0.91
N ARG A 102 10.69 9.82 1.63
CA ARG A 102 11.41 11.10 1.53
C ARG A 102 12.03 11.29 0.15
N GLU A 103 12.74 10.27 -0.35
CA GLU A 103 13.35 10.28 -1.68
C GLU A 103 12.31 10.46 -2.79
N LYS A 104 11.10 9.92 -2.60
CA LYS A 104 9.98 10.04 -3.53
C LYS A 104 9.16 11.32 -3.37
N GLY A 105 9.42 12.13 -2.32
CA GLY A 105 8.65 13.33 -1.99
C GLY A 105 7.21 13.03 -1.56
N LEU A 106 6.99 11.89 -0.89
CA LEU A 106 5.68 11.38 -0.47
C LEU A 106 5.46 11.52 1.05
N LEU A 107 6.19 12.43 1.70
CA LEU A 107 6.01 12.77 3.11
C LEU A 107 5.20 14.04 3.26
N ASN A 108 4.34 14.09 4.27
CA ASN A 108 3.70 15.32 4.71
C ASN A 108 4.76 16.35 5.12
N ALA A 109 4.61 17.59 4.65
CA ALA A 109 5.52 18.71 4.87
C ALA A 109 5.74 19.12 6.34
N GLY A 110 5.18 18.39 7.31
CA GLY A 110 5.33 18.62 8.75
C GLY A 110 6.15 17.56 9.50
N ASN A 111 6.58 16.48 8.84
CA ASN A 111 7.34 15.39 9.47
C ASN A 111 8.79 15.32 8.94
N GLU A 112 9.46 16.48 8.85
CA GLU A 112 10.92 16.53 8.73
C GLU A 112 11.56 16.27 10.10
N SER A 113 11.58 15.01 10.54
CA SER A 113 12.57 14.62 11.55
C SER A 113 13.89 14.37 10.83
N SER A 114 14.65 15.46 10.69
CA SER A 114 16.11 15.53 10.76
C SER A 114 16.85 14.19 10.66
N ALA A 115 17.20 13.82 9.43
CA ALA A 115 18.35 12.95 9.17
C ALA A 115 19.03 13.44 7.89
N ASP A 116 19.60 14.64 7.97
CA ASP A 116 20.71 15.05 7.10
C ASP A 116 21.66 15.83 8.02
N ARG A 117 22.79 15.21 8.35
CA ARG A 117 23.90 15.81 9.09
C ARG A 117 24.90 16.33 8.08
#